data_AF-A0A0Q9U4U6-F1
#
_entry.id   AF-A0A0Q9U4U6-F1
#
_cell.length_a   1.000
_cell.length_b   1.000
_cell.length_c   1.000
_cell.angle_alpha   90.00
_cell.angle_beta   90.00
_cell.angle_gamma   90.00
#
_symmetry.space_group_name_H-M   'P 1'
#
loop_
_entity.id
_entity.type
_entity.pdbx_description
1 polymer ?
#
loop_
_entity_poly.entity_id
_entity_poly.type
_entity_poly.pdbx_seq_one_letter_code
_entity_poly.pdbx_strand_id
1 'polypeptide(L)'
;MGVTKKSFVALFISFCLVFSLVSAMLIKPVDAKTVRVAVIAALSGDVTIKKGGGSKSYDAYESMSLNQGDTVYTGASSSVKLNLSNGDADVTLGENAEINVSDLNTSNGNKKSKLKVWAGSLWVKVKSLAGSDDEFEVETPTAVMGVRGTQFFVTVDPKTGAIKMAVGAGKVSATTVTNGPDSTLTSSITYLYPTQQISLDARDETDDLSLKVDFLDLSDFIKDASPEIIREIILNKAEIDKENDAFIAKKKKEIEDGKLVDDKTSLSVKDQAELDKVKQNLDNLIGNIAKKALTENKFDRESLNKVIEQANAKIDKQEKKLDLNNVKELDETAGVDAEKEKIKKDMLQKLEAEKLKKELEEAKKQEELKIKLAAALKALEEQKIKVLEAAKVVEEKAKAEAEAKLKESYTDKEKKDFDDKKNGTNTPAPASEGNSGNPGGTDSGTPVFNPSVSLKATAIPGSLSGFNLDINLSNFVGANDIYGVEVHLLYGGNTYYYDNPNSPIINGIIFKPENSANHIKEYQSSTGKELVYAVTNFGSTSGNITVTSAQKLVTIPLQGTGEQTISVGKIVIVRKNGSTVQNIEIPLASILPVTITTEVTEVSGI
;
A
#
# COMPACT_ATOMS: atom_id res chain seq x y z
N MET A 1 34.67 31.34 73.20
CA MET A 1 33.82 32.41 72.63
C MET A 1 32.43 31.84 72.37
N GLY A 2 31.46 32.16 73.23
CA GLY A 2 30.10 31.62 73.12
C GLY A 2 29.32 32.38 72.05
N VAL A 3 29.09 31.75 70.90
CA VAL A 3 28.19 32.29 69.88
C VAL A 3 26.77 32.23 70.47
N THR A 4 26.17 33.40 70.72
CA THR A 4 24.80 33.47 71.27
C THR A 4 23.81 32.89 70.24
N LYS A 5 22.71 32.27 70.70
CA LYS A 5 21.71 31.64 69.83
C LYS A 5 21.21 32.56 68.69
N LYS A 6 21.17 33.88 68.92
CA LYS A 6 20.81 34.88 67.91
C LYS A 6 21.87 35.02 66.80
N SER A 7 23.14 34.90 67.14
CA SER A 7 24.26 35.00 66.20
C SER A 7 24.39 33.74 65.33
N PHE A 8 24.03 32.56 65.87
CA PHE A 8 23.96 31.32 65.09
C PHE A 8 22.83 31.33 64.05
N VAL A 9 21.65 31.86 64.41
CA VAL A 9 20.52 32.01 63.48
C VAL A 9 20.84 32.99 62.35
N ALA A 10 21.50 34.12 62.66
CA ALA A 10 21.92 35.08 61.64
C ALA A 10 22.96 34.49 60.66
N LEU A 11 23.91 33.70 61.17
CA LEU A 11 24.90 33.01 60.34
C LEU A 11 24.24 31.95 59.43
N PHE A 12 23.27 31.21 59.96
CA PHE A 12 22.53 30.21 59.20
C PHE A 12 21.69 30.84 58.07
N ILE A 13 20.99 31.94 58.36
CA ILE A 13 20.21 32.68 57.36
C ILE A 13 21.12 33.27 56.27
N SER A 14 22.28 33.82 56.66
CA SER A 14 23.28 34.33 55.70
C SER A 14 23.81 33.20 54.82
N PHE A 15 24.12 32.04 55.40
CA PHE A 15 24.57 30.86 54.64
C PHE A 15 23.50 30.35 53.68
N CYS A 16 22.22 30.31 54.08
CA CYS A 16 21.11 29.96 53.20
C CYS A 16 20.91 30.97 52.05
N LEU A 17 21.11 32.26 52.31
CA LEU A 17 21.03 33.31 51.27
C LEU A 17 22.18 33.20 50.26
N VAL A 18 23.40 32.96 50.73
CA VAL A 18 24.56 32.74 49.84
C VAL A 18 24.39 31.44 49.06
N PHE A 19 23.90 30.37 49.68
CA PHE A 19 23.66 29.09 49.00
C PHE A 19 22.54 29.21 47.94
N SER A 20 21.50 30.00 48.19
CA SER A 20 20.45 30.32 47.22
C SER A 20 20.98 31.11 46.01
N LEU A 21 21.85 32.10 46.25
CA LEU A 21 22.49 32.89 45.19
C LEU A 21 23.47 32.08 44.34
N VAL A 22 24.23 31.16 44.93
CA VAL A 22 25.16 30.28 44.21
C VAL A 22 24.39 29.23 43.39
N SER A 23 23.24 28.77 43.87
CA SER A 23 22.38 27.82 43.13
C SER A 23 21.83 28.43 41.84
N ALA A 24 21.55 29.73 41.80
CA ALA A 24 21.10 30.44 40.60
C ALA A 24 22.20 30.60 39.53
N MET A 25 23.49 30.60 39.92
CA MET A 25 24.63 30.73 38.98
C MET A 25 25.03 29.40 38.30
N LEU A 26 24.50 28.25 38.74
CA LEU A 26 24.81 26.93 38.18
C LEU A 26 23.72 26.39 37.23
N ILE A 27 22.64 27.14 37.00
CA ILE A 27 21.61 26.78 36.03
C ILE A 27 22.13 27.17 34.65
N LYS A 28 22.70 26.21 33.91
CA LYS A 28 22.92 26.40 32.47
C LYS A 28 21.56 26.69 31.83
N PRO A 29 21.41 27.71 30.98
CA PRO A 29 20.21 27.84 30.18
C PRO A 29 20.05 26.54 29.40
N VAL A 30 18.96 25.83 29.65
CA VAL A 30 18.51 24.77 28.76
C VAL A 30 18.14 25.49 27.49
N ASP A 31 18.95 25.32 26.43
CA ASP A 31 18.54 25.73 25.08
C ASP A 31 17.18 25.09 24.83
N ALA A 32 16.15 25.92 24.77
CA ALA A 32 14.83 25.48 24.40
C ALA A 32 14.95 24.90 22.99
N LYS A 33 14.88 23.58 22.87
CA LYS A 33 14.74 22.90 21.58
C LYS A 33 13.45 23.43 20.96
N THR A 34 13.55 24.43 20.08
CA THR A 34 12.41 24.99 19.37
C THR A 34 11.75 23.85 18.60
N VAL A 35 10.57 23.42 19.07
CA VAL A 35 9.79 22.39 18.40
C VAL A 35 9.28 22.99 17.09
N ARG A 36 9.78 22.47 15.97
CA ARG A 36 9.29 22.84 14.64
C ARG A 36 7.97 22.12 14.41
N VAL A 37 6.98 22.87 13.96
CA VAL A 37 5.64 22.35 13.62
C VAL A 37 5.29 22.72 12.19
N ALA A 38 4.43 21.93 11.56
CA ALA A 38 3.73 22.32 10.35
C ALA A 38 2.33 22.83 10.73
N VAL A 39 1.78 23.76 9.97
CA VAL A 39 0.47 24.36 10.24
C VAL A 39 -0.38 24.28 8.99
N ILE A 40 -1.64 23.90 9.14
CA ILE A 40 -2.62 23.95 8.05
C ILE A 40 -2.96 25.42 7.76
N ALA A 41 -2.48 25.95 6.65
CA ALA A 41 -2.69 27.33 6.25
C ALA A 41 -4.06 27.55 5.61
N ALA A 42 -4.55 26.57 4.84
CA ALA A 42 -5.86 26.57 4.20
C ALA A 42 -6.25 25.13 3.87
N LEU A 43 -7.55 24.84 3.79
CA LEU A 43 -8.05 23.54 3.35
C LEU A 43 -9.39 23.68 2.61
N SER A 44 -9.69 22.68 1.78
CA SER A 44 -10.96 22.53 1.08
C SER A 44 -11.34 21.06 1.00
N GLY A 45 -12.63 20.75 1.14
CA GLY A 45 -13.16 19.39 1.06
C GLY A 45 -12.94 18.57 2.33
N ASP A 46 -12.83 17.25 2.15
CA ASP A 46 -12.59 16.28 3.22
C ASP A 46 -11.09 16.13 3.49
N VAL A 47 -10.67 16.60 4.66
CA VAL A 47 -9.27 16.53 5.10
C VAL A 47 -9.24 16.00 6.52
N THR A 48 -8.53 14.89 6.73
CA THR A 48 -8.41 14.28 8.05
C THR A 48 -6.95 14.08 8.45
N ILE A 49 -6.69 14.12 9.75
CA ILE A 49 -5.36 13.99 10.35
C ILE A 49 -5.33 12.78 11.26
N LYS A 50 -4.37 11.89 11.05
CA LYS A 50 -4.02 10.82 12.01
C LYS A 50 -2.79 11.25 12.81
N LYS A 51 -2.93 11.35 14.14
CA LYS A 51 -1.82 11.75 15.02
C LYS A 51 -0.76 10.64 15.12
N GLY A 52 0.52 11.03 15.20
CA GLY A 52 1.63 10.09 15.33
C GLY A 52 1.44 9.12 16.52
N GLY A 53 1.59 7.82 16.26
CA GLY A 53 1.39 6.76 17.27
C GLY A 53 -0.07 6.43 17.62
N GLY A 54 -1.04 7.13 17.03
CA GLY A 54 -2.47 6.86 17.19
C GLY A 54 -3.09 6.10 16.01
N SER A 55 -4.25 5.47 16.24
CA SER A 55 -5.05 4.79 15.22
C SER A 55 -6.28 5.59 14.77
N LYS A 56 -6.61 6.68 15.46
CA LYS A 56 -7.78 7.53 15.16
C LYS A 56 -7.40 8.69 14.24
N SER A 57 -8.29 8.98 13.30
CA SER A 57 -8.26 10.18 12.46
C SER A 57 -9.21 11.24 13.00
N TYR A 58 -8.89 12.51 12.77
CA TYR A 58 -9.65 13.68 13.20
C TYR A 58 -9.84 14.62 12.01
N ASP A 59 -10.97 15.32 11.95
CA ASP A 59 -11.18 16.35 10.94
C ASP A 59 -10.15 17.48 11.09
N ALA A 60 -9.56 17.88 9.97
CA ALA A 60 -8.63 18.99 9.92
C ALA A 60 -9.36 20.33 9.97
N TYR A 61 -8.69 21.35 10.51
CA TYR A 61 -9.17 22.73 10.48
C TYR A 61 -8.00 23.69 10.23
N GLU A 62 -8.29 24.89 9.73
CA GLU A 62 -7.26 25.91 9.51
C GLU A 62 -6.53 26.28 10.80
N SER A 63 -5.26 26.61 10.70
CA SER A 63 -4.34 26.85 11.83
C SER A 63 -4.11 25.64 12.75
N MET A 64 -4.59 24.44 12.40
CA MET A 64 -4.25 23.22 13.12
C MET A 64 -2.75 22.91 12.98
N SER A 65 -2.09 22.67 14.11
CA SER A 65 -0.68 22.27 14.14
C SER A 65 -0.52 20.77 13.95
N LEU A 66 0.45 20.41 13.11
CA LEU A 66 0.91 19.08 12.81
C LEU A 66 2.32 18.89 13.39
N ASN A 67 2.50 17.80 14.11
CA ASN A 67 3.77 17.41 14.69
C ASN A 67 4.44 16.34 13.83
N GLN A 68 5.72 16.08 14.12
CA GLN A 68 6.40 14.92 13.58
C GLN A 68 5.61 13.63 13.89
N GLY A 69 5.44 12.78 12.88
CA GLY A 69 4.67 11.54 12.92
C GLY A 69 3.20 11.69 12.53
N ASP A 70 2.66 12.92 12.46
CA ASP A 70 1.29 13.14 12.01
C ASP A 70 1.15 12.85 10.51
N THR A 71 -0.01 12.31 10.12
CA THR A 71 -0.34 11.99 8.73
C THR A 71 -1.58 12.77 8.31
N VAL A 72 -1.51 13.42 7.16
CA VAL A 72 -2.58 14.18 6.52
C VAL A 72 -3.17 13.34 5.40
N TYR A 73 -4.49 13.25 5.36
CA TYR A 73 -5.27 12.59 4.31
C TYR A 73 -6.17 13.62 3.64
N THR A 74 -6.20 13.65 2.31
CA THR A 74 -7.19 14.41 1.53
C THR A 74 -8.08 13.44 0.76
N GLY A 75 -9.39 13.68 0.80
CA GLY A 75 -10.37 12.93 0.00
C GLY A 75 -10.38 13.33 -1.47
N ALA A 76 -11.37 12.84 -2.20
CA ALA A 76 -11.65 13.27 -3.58
C ALA A 76 -12.04 14.76 -3.59
N SER A 77 -11.61 15.50 -4.62
CA SER A 77 -11.90 16.95 -4.76
C SER A 77 -11.57 17.77 -3.51
N SER A 78 -10.55 17.35 -2.77
CA SER A 78 -10.10 17.95 -1.53
C SER A 78 -8.65 18.39 -1.65
N SER A 79 -8.26 19.41 -0.89
CA SER A 79 -6.93 20.00 -0.96
C SER A 79 -6.56 20.59 0.38
N VAL A 80 -5.26 20.58 0.71
CA VAL A 80 -4.76 21.22 1.93
C VAL A 80 -3.42 21.90 1.66
N LYS A 81 -3.27 23.11 2.17
CA LYS A 81 -2.04 23.88 2.13
C LYS A 81 -1.40 23.86 3.51
N LEU A 82 -0.18 23.38 3.58
CA LEU A 82 0.64 23.31 4.79
C LEU A 82 1.73 24.37 4.71
N ASN A 83 1.94 25.06 5.82
CA ASN A 83 3.11 25.92 6.04
C ASN A 83 4.03 25.21 7.03
N LEU A 84 5.24 24.88 6.60
CA LEU A 84 6.21 24.16 7.41
C LEU A 84 7.14 25.15 8.10
N SER A 85 7.36 24.91 9.41
CA SER A 85 8.46 25.49 10.17
C SER A 85 8.50 27.03 10.16
N ASN A 86 7.34 27.64 10.38
CA ASN A 86 7.15 29.09 10.38
C ASN A 86 7.50 29.75 9.03
N GLY A 87 7.20 29.05 7.93
CA GLY A 87 7.26 29.57 6.58
C GLY A 87 8.57 29.32 5.84
N ASP A 88 9.34 28.30 6.22
CA ASP A 88 10.50 27.84 5.45
C ASP A 88 10.06 27.17 4.14
N ALA A 89 8.93 26.47 4.17
CA ALA A 89 8.32 25.85 3.00
C ALA A 89 6.79 25.92 3.04
N ASP A 90 6.17 26.07 1.87
CA ASP A 90 4.73 25.89 1.66
C ASP A 90 4.52 24.62 0.83
N VAL A 91 3.59 23.76 1.25
CA VAL A 91 3.28 22.51 0.57
C VAL A 91 1.79 22.44 0.32
N THR A 92 1.36 22.30 -0.93
CA THR A 92 -0.05 22.16 -1.30
C THR A 92 -0.28 20.73 -1.75
N LEU A 93 -1.21 20.04 -1.11
CA LEU A 93 -1.60 18.68 -1.46
C LEU A 93 -2.90 18.73 -2.26
N GLY A 94 -2.94 17.94 -3.34
CA GLY A 94 -4.14 17.70 -4.11
C GLY A 94 -5.05 16.65 -3.47
N GLU A 95 -5.96 16.12 -4.28
CA GLU A 95 -6.92 15.11 -3.85
C GLU A 95 -6.29 13.73 -3.67
N ASN A 96 -6.95 12.87 -2.88
CA ASN A 96 -6.57 11.49 -2.63
C ASN A 96 -5.10 11.33 -2.17
N ALA A 97 -4.61 12.30 -1.40
CA ALA A 97 -3.24 12.36 -0.95
C ALA A 97 -3.08 11.76 0.45
N GLU A 98 -1.95 11.08 0.67
CA GLU A 98 -1.50 10.64 1.98
C GLU A 98 -0.07 11.12 2.21
N ILE A 99 0.10 12.05 3.16
CA ILE A 99 1.41 12.61 3.51
C ILE A 99 1.66 12.49 5.00
N ASN A 100 2.81 11.92 5.34
CA ASN A 100 3.32 11.86 6.69
C ASN A 100 4.43 12.91 6.91
N VAL A 101 4.29 13.68 8.00
CA VAL A 101 5.31 14.63 8.45
C VAL A 101 6.38 13.85 9.21
N SER A 102 7.34 13.26 8.48
CA SER A 102 8.23 12.24 9.04
C SER A 102 9.38 12.79 9.89
N ASP A 103 9.90 13.97 9.56
CA ASP A 103 10.98 14.61 10.31
C ASP A 103 10.81 16.14 10.28
N LEU A 104 10.80 16.74 11.47
CA LEU A 104 10.80 18.19 11.67
C LEU A 104 11.75 18.50 12.81
N ASN A 105 13.04 18.55 12.49
CA ASN A 105 14.07 18.76 13.49
C ASN A 105 14.95 19.98 13.17
N THR A 106 15.63 20.43 14.22
CA THR A 106 16.78 21.33 14.13
C THR A 106 17.94 20.62 14.80
N SER A 107 19.06 20.49 14.10
CA SER A 107 20.30 19.91 14.62
C SER A 107 21.47 20.85 14.30
N ASN A 108 22.25 21.22 15.32
CA ASN A 108 23.39 22.12 15.17
C ASN A 108 23.09 23.45 14.45
N GLY A 109 21.87 23.97 14.59
CA GLY A 109 21.41 25.19 13.91
C GLY A 109 20.84 24.96 12.50
N ASN A 110 21.05 23.79 11.91
CA ASN A 110 20.51 23.41 10.60
C ASN A 110 19.15 22.76 10.76
N LYS A 111 18.23 23.13 9.88
CA LYS A 111 16.86 22.65 9.88
C LYS A 111 16.71 21.48 8.91
N LYS A 112 16.19 20.35 9.39
CA LYS A 112 15.84 19.21 8.52
C LYS A 112 14.33 19.02 8.51
N SER A 113 13.75 18.98 7.31
CA SER A 113 12.31 18.79 7.10
C SER A 113 12.12 17.66 6.11
N LYS A 114 11.34 16.65 6.48
CA LYS A 114 11.11 15.48 5.63
C LYS A 114 9.65 15.10 5.58
N LEU A 115 9.10 15.07 4.37
CA LEU A 115 7.74 14.62 4.10
C LEU A 115 7.79 13.27 3.41
N LYS A 116 7.01 12.30 3.89
CA LYS A 116 6.79 11.02 3.20
C LYS A 116 5.45 11.06 2.49
N VAL A 117 5.42 10.77 1.20
CA VAL A 117 4.24 10.85 0.35
C VAL A 117 3.95 9.46 -0.19
N TRP A 118 2.77 8.95 0.13
CA TRP A 118 2.34 7.60 -0.27
C TRP A 118 1.41 7.61 -1.47
N ALA A 119 0.63 8.68 -1.63
CA ALA A 119 -0.38 8.79 -2.66
C ALA A 119 -0.69 10.25 -2.96
N GLY A 120 -1.28 10.50 -4.13
CA GLY A 120 -1.82 11.79 -4.54
C GLY A 120 -0.76 12.68 -5.17
N SER A 121 -1.03 13.99 -5.19
CA SER A 121 -0.11 14.97 -5.76
C SER A 121 0.19 16.10 -4.79
N LEU A 122 1.37 16.69 -4.92
CA LEU A 122 1.79 17.85 -4.15
C LEU A 122 2.59 18.85 -4.98
N TRP A 123 2.42 20.12 -4.63
CA TRP A 123 3.28 21.21 -5.04
C TRP A 123 4.05 21.73 -3.84
N VAL A 124 5.38 21.76 -3.93
CA VAL A 124 6.27 22.23 -2.87
C VAL A 124 6.91 23.53 -3.31
N LYS A 125 6.87 24.53 -2.44
CA LYS A 125 7.68 25.75 -2.52
C LYS A 125 8.57 25.84 -1.30
N VAL A 126 9.87 25.65 -1.47
CA VAL A 126 10.87 25.84 -0.41
C VAL A 126 11.53 27.19 -0.61
N LYS A 127 11.61 28.02 0.43
CA LYS A 127 12.37 29.28 0.36
C LYS A 127 13.83 28.99 0.00
N SER A 128 14.45 29.88 -0.77
CA SER A 128 15.86 29.72 -1.15
C SER A 128 16.75 29.62 0.08
N LEU A 129 17.47 28.49 0.18
CA LEU A 129 18.39 28.14 1.27
C LEU A 129 19.83 28.55 0.94
N ALA A 130 20.02 29.57 0.09
CA ALA A 130 21.34 29.98 -0.37
C ALA A 130 22.26 30.35 0.82
N GLY A 131 23.26 29.51 1.08
CA GLY A 131 24.21 29.69 2.19
C GLY A 131 23.81 29.05 3.51
N SER A 132 22.70 28.31 3.59
CA SER A 132 22.33 27.49 4.75
C SER A 132 22.50 26.00 4.46
N ASP A 133 22.84 25.22 5.49
CA ASP A 133 22.89 23.76 5.45
C ASP A 133 21.54 23.11 5.83
N ASP A 134 20.46 23.86 5.64
CA ASP A 134 19.09 23.37 5.80
C ASP A 134 18.77 22.32 4.73
N GLU A 135 18.01 21.30 5.11
CA GLU A 135 17.61 20.18 4.28
C GLU A 135 16.09 20.08 4.21
N PHE A 136 15.60 19.96 2.97
CA PHE A 136 14.21 19.62 2.70
C PHE A 136 14.16 18.38 1.80
N GLU A 137 13.48 17.35 2.26
CA GLU A 137 13.34 16.07 1.56
C GLU A 137 11.86 15.72 1.36
N VAL A 138 11.53 15.24 0.16
CA VAL A 138 10.28 14.52 -0.10
C VAL A 138 10.64 13.07 -0.41
N GLU A 139 10.22 12.16 0.46
CA GLU A 139 10.40 10.72 0.27
C GLU A 139 9.11 10.11 -0.28
N THR A 140 9.25 9.27 -1.29
CA THR A 140 8.18 8.51 -1.94
C THR A 140 8.55 7.03 -1.93
N PRO A 141 7.65 6.10 -2.30
CA PRO A 141 7.99 4.67 -2.35
C PRO A 141 9.19 4.34 -3.26
N THR A 142 9.40 5.11 -4.33
CA THR A 142 10.41 4.82 -5.35
C THR A 142 11.66 5.71 -5.26
N ALA A 143 11.57 6.88 -4.63
CA ALA A 143 12.65 7.86 -4.66
C ALA A 143 12.61 8.87 -3.49
N VAL A 144 13.75 9.50 -3.24
CA VAL A 144 13.92 10.65 -2.34
C VAL A 144 14.29 11.87 -3.18
N MET A 145 13.50 12.94 -3.05
CA MET A 145 13.77 14.23 -3.68
C MET A 145 14.44 15.16 -2.68
N GLY A 146 15.65 15.61 -3.01
CA GLY A 146 16.43 16.55 -2.20
C GLY A 146 16.32 17.97 -2.75
N VAL A 147 15.99 18.92 -1.89
CA VAL A 147 15.62 20.28 -2.30
C VAL A 147 16.49 21.31 -1.59
N ARG A 148 17.15 22.17 -2.37
CA ARG A 148 17.82 23.37 -1.88
C ARG A 148 17.25 24.61 -2.55
N GLY A 149 16.12 25.09 -2.04
CA GLY A 149 15.44 26.29 -2.51
C GLY A 149 14.86 26.13 -3.90
N THR A 150 13.68 25.52 -4.02
CA THR A 150 13.09 25.17 -5.32
C THR A 150 11.57 25.12 -5.26
N GLN A 151 10.96 25.07 -6.44
CA GLN A 151 9.54 24.81 -6.58
C GLN A 151 9.32 23.66 -7.55
N PHE A 152 8.63 22.62 -7.09
CA PHE A 152 8.44 21.39 -7.86
C PHE A 152 7.14 20.68 -7.49
N PHE A 153 6.68 19.89 -8.44
CA PHE A 153 5.50 19.06 -8.36
C PHE A 153 5.91 17.60 -8.24
N VAL A 154 5.19 16.83 -7.44
CA VAL A 154 5.31 15.37 -7.38
C VAL A 154 3.90 14.77 -7.39
N THR A 155 3.72 13.68 -8.11
CA THR A 155 2.55 12.81 -7.97
C THR A 155 3.00 11.38 -7.73
N VAL A 156 2.26 10.64 -6.90
CA VAL A 156 2.50 9.25 -6.54
C VAL A 156 1.24 8.44 -6.84
N ASP A 157 1.36 7.44 -7.70
CA ASP A 157 0.30 6.47 -7.96
C ASP A 157 0.20 5.50 -6.77
N PRO A 158 -0.96 5.41 -6.09
CA PRO A 158 -1.10 4.60 -4.88
C PRO A 158 -1.05 3.10 -5.12
N LYS A 159 -1.20 2.62 -6.36
CA LYS A 159 -1.24 1.19 -6.69
C LYS A 159 0.15 0.65 -7.01
N THR A 160 0.93 1.45 -7.74
CA THR A 160 2.23 1.07 -8.26
C THR A 160 3.38 1.69 -7.47
N GLY A 161 3.11 2.76 -6.71
CA GLY A 161 4.14 3.59 -6.10
C GLY A 161 4.92 4.44 -7.10
N ALA A 162 4.61 4.32 -8.40
CA ALA A 162 5.29 5.08 -9.44
C ALA A 162 5.04 6.58 -9.24
N ILE A 163 6.07 7.37 -9.50
CA ILE A 163 6.02 8.81 -9.36
C ILE A 163 6.29 9.52 -10.68
N LYS A 164 5.71 10.71 -10.81
CA LYS A 164 6.19 11.73 -11.73
C LYS A 164 6.58 12.97 -10.93
N MET A 165 7.72 13.56 -11.25
CA MET A 165 8.19 14.79 -10.64
C MET A 165 8.54 15.80 -11.74
N ALA A 166 8.13 17.05 -11.55
CA ALA A 166 8.37 18.15 -12.49
C ALA A 166 8.87 19.39 -11.74
N VAL A 167 9.88 20.07 -12.28
CA VAL A 167 10.48 21.25 -11.64
C VAL A 167 9.99 22.52 -12.33
N GLY A 168 9.53 23.49 -11.53
CA GLY A 168 9.12 24.81 -11.99
C GLY A 168 10.14 25.92 -11.73
N ALA A 169 10.93 25.78 -10.67
CA ALA A 169 12.03 26.69 -10.34
C ALA A 169 13.13 25.96 -9.55
N GLY A 170 14.38 26.38 -9.74
CA GLY A 170 15.52 25.89 -8.97
C GLY A 170 16.13 24.58 -9.46
N LYS A 171 16.71 23.81 -8.55
CA LYS A 171 17.36 22.52 -8.85
C LYS A 171 17.00 21.47 -7.80
N VAL A 172 16.34 20.40 -8.24
CA VAL A 172 15.89 19.30 -7.36
C VAL A 172 16.69 18.05 -7.68
N SER A 173 17.18 17.34 -6.67
CA SER A 173 17.77 16.01 -6.88
C SER A 173 16.68 14.94 -6.82
N ALA A 174 16.81 13.90 -7.62
CA ALA A 174 16.05 12.66 -7.49
C ALA A 174 17.02 11.52 -7.21
N THR A 175 16.83 10.83 -6.09
CA THR A 175 17.66 9.71 -5.66
C THR A 175 16.83 8.45 -5.54
N THR A 176 17.23 7.37 -6.20
CA THR A 176 16.67 6.02 -6.02
C THR A 176 17.67 5.15 -5.30
N VAL A 177 17.18 4.17 -4.53
CA VAL A 177 18.03 3.15 -3.91
C VAL A 177 17.59 1.80 -4.45
N THR A 178 18.49 1.09 -5.09
CA THR A 178 18.26 -0.25 -5.65
C THR A 178 19.02 -1.29 -4.83
N ASN A 179 18.45 -2.49 -4.72
CA ASN A 179 19.10 -3.63 -4.08
C ASN A 179 19.86 -4.41 -5.14
N GLY A 180 21.19 -4.41 -5.04
CA GLY A 180 22.03 -5.27 -5.86
C GLY A 180 21.78 -6.76 -5.57
N PRO A 181 22.21 -7.66 -6.48
CA PRO A 181 22.07 -9.11 -6.30
C PRO A 181 22.67 -9.64 -4.98
N ASP A 182 23.68 -8.96 -4.45
CA ASP A 182 24.38 -9.30 -3.21
C ASP A 182 23.81 -8.58 -1.96
N SER A 183 22.59 -8.05 -2.03
CA SER A 183 22.00 -7.17 -1.00
C SER A 183 22.79 -5.88 -0.74
N THR A 184 23.61 -5.45 -1.71
CA THR A 184 24.32 -4.17 -1.67
C THR A 184 23.39 -3.04 -2.08
N LEU A 185 23.27 -2.00 -1.24
CA LEU A 185 22.47 -0.83 -1.57
C LEU A 185 23.25 0.08 -2.52
N THR A 186 22.74 0.29 -3.73
CA THR A 186 23.29 1.26 -4.68
C THR A 186 22.34 2.45 -4.75
N SER A 187 22.89 3.66 -4.62
CA SER A 187 22.12 4.89 -4.77
C SER A 187 22.44 5.54 -6.10
N SER A 188 21.42 5.76 -6.92
CA SER A 188 21.53 6.53 -8.16
C SER A 188 20.92 7.89 -7.93
N ILE A 189 21.60 8.95 -8.38
CA ILE A 189 21.17 10.34 -8.20
C ILE A 189 21.22 11.08 -9.53
N THR A 190 20.21 11.89 -9.80
CA THR A 190 20.20 12.87 -10.89
C THR A 190 19.65 14.20 -10.41
N TYR A 191 19.85 15.26 -11.18
CA TYR A 191 19.32 16.59 -10.89
C TYR A 191 18.43 17.07 -12.02
N LEU A 192 17.30 17.65 -11.65
CA LEU A 192 16.33 18.26 -12.54
C LEU A 192 16.34 19.77 -12.38
N TYR A 193 16.16 20.45 -13.51
CA TYR A 193 16.02 21.89 -13.66
C TYR A 193 14.61 22.26 -14.13
N PRO A 194 14.24 23.55 -14.10
CA PRO A 194 12.90 23.96 -14.50
C PRO A 194 12.59 23.50 -15.92
N THR A 195 11.32 23.17 -16.18
CA THR A 195 10.82 22.57 -17.44
C THR A 195 11.24 21.12 -17.70
N GLN A 196 11.93 20.49 -16.75
CA GLN A 196 12.23 19.07 -16.81
C GLN A 196 11.32 18.28 -15.89
N GLN A 197 11.09 17.03 -16.27
CA GLN A 197 10.38 16.03 -15.49
C GLN A 197 11.14 14.72 -15.44
N ILE A 198 10.79 13.86 -14.48
CA ILE A 198 11.25 12.48 -14.38
C ILE A 198 10.10 11.60 -13.94
N SER A 199 10.00 10.42 -14.55
CA SER A 199 9.07 9.37 -14.13
C SER A 199 9.86 8.19 -13.57
N LEU A 200 9.55 7.77 -12.35
CA LEU A 200 10.25 6.68 -11.66
C LEU A 200 9.24 5.63 -11.22
N ASP A 201 9.54 4.36 -11.49
CA ASP A 201 8.72 3.21 -11.12
C ASP A 201 9.65 2.17 -10.48
N ALA A 202 9.25 1.59 -9.34
CA ALA A 202 10.03 0.56 -8.65
C ALA A 202 10.31 -0.67 -9.52
N ARG A 203 9.50 -0.90 -10.56
CA ARG A 203 9.63 -2.03 -11.50
C ARG A 203 10.56 -1.73 -12.67
N ASP A 204 11.06 -0.51 -12.76
CA ASP A 204 11.88 -0.04 -13.86
C ASP A 204 13.17 0.59 -13.32
N GLU A 205 13.98 -0.25 -12.70
CA GLU A 205 15.29 0.15 -12.16
C GLU A 205 16.27 0.41 -13.32
N THR A 206 16.92 1.59 -13.28
CA THR A 206 18.03 1.95 -14.16
C THR A 206 19.18 2.44 -13.29
N ASP A 207 20.40 2.03 -13.63
CA ASP A 207 21.60 2.49 -12.91
C ASP A 207 21.85 3.99 -13.13
N ASP A 208 21.42 4.52 -14.28
CA ASP A 208 21.54 5.93 -14.65
C ASP A 208 20.16 6.58 -14.75
N LEU A 209 19.82 7.39 -13.75
CA LEU A 209 18.56 8.14 -13.68
C LEU A 209 18.51 9.31 -14.67
N SER A 210 19.65 9.79 -15.19
CA SER A 210 19.66 10.89 -16.15
C SER A 210 18.97 10.51 -17.46
N LEU A 211 18.94 9.22 -17.79
CA LEU A 211 18.24 8.66 -18.95
C LEU A 211 16.71 8.77 -18.84
N LYS A 212 16.17 9.03 -17.65
CA LYS A 212 14.73 9.18 -17.39
C LYS A 212 14.28 10.63 -17.28
N VAL A 213 15.21 11.58 -17.40
CA VAL A 213 14.87 13.01 -17.34
C VAL A 213 14.44 13.46 -18.73
N ASP A 214 13.21 13.93 -18.83
CA ASP A 214 12.58 14.39 -20.07
C ASP A 214 12.12 15.85 -19.95
N PHE A 215 11.74 16.44 -21.08
CA PHE A 215 11.02 17.69 -21.10
C PHE A 215 9.62 17.53 -20.46
N LEU A 216 9.13 18.58 -19.80
CA LEU A 216 7.82 18.59 -19.15
C LEU A 216 6.68 18.37 -20.16
N ASP A 217 5.94 17.28 -20.01
CA ASP A 217 4.69 17.05 -20.73
C ASP A 217 3.55 17.78 -20.00
N LEU A 218 3.13 18.92 -20.55
CA LEU A 218 2.06 19.73 -19.96
C LEU A 218 0.70 19.02 -19.94
N SER A 219 0.41 18.12 -20.87
CA SER A 219 -0.88 17.44 -20.90
C SER A 219 -0.97 16.45 -19.75
N ASP A 220 0.06 15.63 -19.60
CA ASP A 220 0.18 14.68 -18.51
C ASP A 220 0.25 15.40 -17.15
N PHE A 221 1.04 16.46 -17.07
CA PHE A 221 1.14 17.28 -15.87
C PHE A 221 -0.22 17.84 -15.42
N ILE A 222 -1.00 18.44 -16.34
CA ILE A 222 -2.30 19.03 -16.01
C ILE A 222 -3.33 17.97 -15.65
N LYS A 223 -3.23 16.77 -16.22
CA LYS A 223 -4.08 15.64 -15.84
C LYS A 223 -3.87 15.26 -14.37
N ASP A 224 -2.61 15.16 -13.94
CA ASP A 224 -2.23 14.70 -12.60
C ASP A 224 -2.32 15.81 -11.53
N ALA A 225 -2.22 17.09 -11.92
CA ALA A 225 -2.36 18.23 -11.02
C ALA A 225 -3.83 18.55 -10.72
N SER A 226 -4.16 18.77 -9.44
CA SER A 226 -5.48 19.28 -9.03
C SER A 226 -5.64 20.77 -9.38
N PRO A 227 -6.87 21.28 -9.47
CA PRO A 227 -7.11 22.72 -9.66
C PRO A 227 -6.39 23.58 -8.61
N GLU A 228 -6.39 23.17 -7.34
CA GLU A 228 -5.74 23.89 -6.24
C GLU A 228 -4.22 23.91 -6.37
N ILE A 229 -3.60 22.82 -6.86
CA ILE A 229 -2.18 22.80 -7.18
C ILE A 229 -1.86 23.78 -8.32
N ILE A 230 -2.64 23.75 -9.40
CA ILE A 230 -2.46 24.67 -10.54
C ILE A 230 -2.65 26.13 -10.08
N ARG A 231 -3.63 26.40 -9.21
CA ARG A 231 -3.84 27.72 -8.60
C ARG A 231 -2.57 28.18 -7.87
N GLU A 232 -2.01 27.34 -7.01
CA GLU A 232 -0.84 27.68 -6.22
C GLU A 232 0.40 27.89 -7.09
N ILE A 233 0.57 27.12 -8.15
CA ILE A 233 1.65 27.34 -9.14
C ILE A 233 1.53 28.73 -9.76
N ILE A 234 0.34 29.14 -10.18
CA ILE A 234 0.10 30.47 -10.77
C ILE A 234 0.35 31.57 -9.73
N LEU A 235 -0.13 31.40 -8.50
CA LEU A 235 0.04 32.38 -7.41
C LEU A 235 1.50 32.55 -6.96
N ASN A 236 2.36 31.57 -7.22
CA ASN A 236 3.79 31.58 -6.92
C ASN A 236 4.64 32.08 -8.11
N LYS A 237 4.03 32.57 -9.20
CA LYS A 237 4.74 33.04 -10.39
C LYS A 237 5.86 34.05 -10.08
N ALA A 238 5.61 35.03 -9.20
CA ALA A 238 6.60 36.06 -8.89
C ALA A 238 7.89 35.45 -8.28
N GLU A 239 7.73 34.48 -7.38
CA GLU A 239 8.84 33.76 -6.76
C GLU A 239 9.55 32.82 -7.75
N ILE A 240 8.79 32.14 -8.62
CA ILE A 240 9.33 31.31 -9.71
C ILE A 240 10.18 32.15 -10.66
N ASP A 241 9.64 33.27 -11.14
CA ASP A 241 10.34 34.18 -12.06
C ASP A 241 11.61 34.73 -11.43
N LYS A 242 11.58 35.10 -10.14
CA LYS A 242 12.76 35.60 -9.41
C LYS A 242 13.89 34.56 -9.37
N GLU A 243 13.55 33.31 -9.10
CA GLU A 243 14.52 32.23 -8.99
C GLU A 243 15.07 31.82 -10.37
N ASN A 244 14.19 31.77 -11.37
CA ASN A 244 14.58 31.51 -12.76
C ASN A 244 15.45 32.65 -13.33
N ASP A 245 15.15 33.91 -13.04
CA ASP A 245 15.99 35.05 -13.44
C ASP A 245 17.39 34.96 -12.79
N ALA A 246 17.48 34.54 -11.52
CA ALA A 246 18.76 34.32 -10.84
C ALA A 246 19.55 33.16 -11.48
N PHE A 247 18.87 32.08 -11.86
CA PHE A 247 19.48 30.98 -12.61
C PHE A 247 20.03 31.44 -13.97
N ILE A 248 19.24 32.19 -14.75
CA ILE A 248 19.67 32.73 -16.05
C ILE A 248 20.86 33.68 -15.88
N ALA A 249 20.84 34.56 -14.88
CA ALA A 249 21.95 35.47 -14.60
C ALA A 249 23.23 34.71 -14.24
N LYS A 250 23.12 33.64 -13.45
CA LYS A 250 24.25 32.76 -13.11
C LYS A 250 24.81 32.08 -14.36
N LYS A 251 23.97 31.48 -15.20
CA LYS A 251 24.40 30.81 -16.44
C LYS A 251 25.01 31.77 -17.45
N LYS A 252 24.45 32.97 -17.57
CA LYS A 252 25.05 34.04 -18.40
C LYS A 252 26.47 34.36 -17.96
N LYS A 253 26.70 34.51 -16.65
CA LYS A 253 28.04 34.76 -16.11
C LYS A 253 28.99 33.58 -16.35
N GLU A 254 28.51 32.33 -16.23
CA GLU A 254 29.33 31.14 -16.54
C GLU A 254 29.77 31.11 -18.00
N ILE A 255 28.90 31.51 -18.94
CA ILE A 255 29.22 31.65 -20.37
C ILE A 255 30.24 32.77 -20.60
N GLU A 256 30.02 33.95 -20.01
CA GLU A 256 30.92 35.11 -20.13
C GLU A 256 32.33 34.81 -19.55
N ASP A 257 32.40 34.09 -18.44
CA ASP A 257 33.65 33.67 -17.79
C ASP A 257 34.33 32.48 -18.50
N GLY A 258 33.70 31.88 -19.51
CA GLY A 258 34.18 30.66 -20.17
C GLY A 258 34.20 29.41 -19.27
N LYS A 259 33.46 29.44 -18.15
CA LYS A 259 33.37 28.37 -17.15
C LYS A 259 32.10 27.54 -17.37
N LEU A 260 32.00 26.91 -18.53
CA LEU A 260 30.92 25.95 -18.79
C LEU A 260 31.06 24.79 -17.82
N VAL A 261 30.10 24.63 -16.91
CA VAL A 261 30.06 23.55 -15.95
C VAL A 261 29.34 22.35 -16.57
N ASP A 262 30.06 21.26 -16.82
CA ASP A 262 29.47 19.97 -17.17
C ASP A 262 29.01 19.26 -15.88
N ASP A 263 27.88 19.69 -15.34
CA ASP A 263 27.36 19.22 -14.05
C ASP A 263 26.87 17.76 -14.08
N LYS A 264 27.17 16.97 -15.12
CA LYS A 264 26.53 15.65 -15.40
C LYS A 264 25.01 15.70 -15.32
N THR A 265 24.43 16.85 -15.66
CA THR A 265 23.00 17.06 -15.66
C THR A 265 22.45 16.93 -17.07
N SER A 266 21.14 16.67 -17.16
CA SER A 266 20.42 16.62 -18.44
C SER A 266 20.34 17.99 -19.14
N LEU A 267 20.46 19.10 -18.41
CA LEU A 267 20.43 20.45 -18.98
C LEU A 267 21.80 20.85 -19.57
N SER A 268 21.82 21.20 -20.85
CA SER A 268 23.00 21.66 -21.60
C SER A 268 22.81 23.10 -22.09
N VAL A 269 23.60 24.03 -21.55
CA VAL A 269 23.62 25.44 -21.99
C VAL A 269 25.04 25.79 -22.44
N LYS A 270 25.26 25.78 -23.75
CA LYS A 270 26.60 25.92 -24.35
C LYS A 270 26.96 27.34 -24.74
N ASP A 271 25.95 28.15 -25.06
CA ASP A 271 26.12 29.51 -25.56
C ASP A 271 24.90 30.38 -25.21
N GLN A 272 24.97 31.67 -25.58
CA GLN A 272 23.92 32.64 -25.31
C GLN A 272 22.62 32.34 -26.07
N ALA A 273 22.68 31.77 -27.28
CA ALA A 273 21.48 31.46 -28.05
C ALA A 273 20.69 30.34 -27.38
N GLU A 274 21.37 29.33 -26.85
CA GLU A 274 20.75 28.26 -26.08
C GLU A 274 20.21 28.77 -24.74
N LEU A 275 20.95 29.65 -24.06
CA LEU A 275 20.47 30.31 -22.85
C LEU A 275 19.19 31.15 -23.10
N ASP A 276 19.08 31.81 -24.25
CA ASP A 276 17.91 32.60 -24.62
C ASP A 276 16.67 31.72 -24.87
N LYS A 277 16.83 30.53 -25.47
CA LYS A 277 15.75 29.55 -25.58
C LYS A 277 15.29 29.04 -24.22
N VAL A 278 16.23 28.66 -23.35
CA VAL A 278 15.92 28.25 -21.98
C VAL A 278 15.14 29.36 -21.27
N LYS A 279 15.65 30.59 -21.33
CA LYS A 279 14.97 31.77 -20.75
C LYS A 279 13.55 31.94 -21.30
N GLN A 280 13.34 31.79 -22.61
CA GLN A 280 12.00 31.86 -23.21
C GLN A 280 11.06 30.83 -22.59
N ASN A 281 11.51 29.58 -22.44
CA ASN A 281 10.69 28.55 -21.82
C ASN A 281 10.35 28.89 -20.37
N LEU A 282 11.33 29.37 -19.58
CA LEU A 282 11.11 29.77 -18.19
C LEU A 282 10.09 30.90 -18.08
N ASP A 283 10.21 31.92 -18.94
CA ASP A 283 9.28 33.07 -18.96
C ASP A 283 7.85 32.66 -19.34
N ASN A 284 7.69 31.59 -20.14
CA ASN A 284 6.39 31.16 -20.68
C ASN A 284 5.81 29.92 -19.97
N LEU A 285 6.52 29.28 -19.04
CA LEU A 285 6.09 28.04 -18.39
C LEU A 285 4.72 28.19 -17.72
N ILE A 286 4.58 29.17 -16.82
CA ILE A 286 3.32 29.37 -16.06
C ILE A 286 2.16 29.78 -16.97
N GLY A 287 2.45 30.54 -18.04
CA GLY A 287 1.47 30.89 -19.07
C GLY A 287 0.92 29.66 -19.79
N ASN A 288 1.81 28.74 -20.17
CA ASN A 288 1.40 27.50 -20.82
C ASN A 288 0.64 26.57 -19.88
N ILE A 289 1.06 26.45 -18.61
CA ILE A 289 0.32 25.72 -17.58
C ILE A 289 -1.11 26.28 -17.43
N ALA A 290 -1.25 27.59 -17.27
CA ALA A 290 -2.56 28.24 -17.13
C ALA A 290 -3.44 28.07 -18.40
N LYS A 291 -2.85 28.20 -19.59
CA LYS A 291 -3.55 28.00 -20.87
C LYS A 291 -4.01 26.55 -21.02
N LYS A 292 -3.16 25.58 -20.69
CA LYS A 292 -3.47 24.15 -20.77
C LYS A 292 -4.53 23.75 -19.73
N ALA A 293 -4.49 24.31 -18.53
CA ALA A 293 -5.51 24.10 -17.50
C ALA A 293 -6.92 24.52 -17.96
N LEU A 294 -7.02 25.59 -18.75
CA LEU A 294 -8.30 26.02 -19.35
C LEU A 294 -8.78 25.05 -20.43
N THR A 295 -7.87 24.59 -21.29
CA THR A 295 -8.24 23.68 -22.38
C THR A 295 -8.66 22.30 -21.85
N GLU A 296 -8.06 21.85 -20.75
CA GLU A 296 -8.39 20.58 -20.08
C GLU A 296 -9.51 20.72 -19.04
N ASN A 297 -10.22 21.87 -18.99
CA ASN A 297 -11.33 22.14 -18.07
C ASN A 297 -11.00 21.97 -16.57
N LYS A 298 -9.73 22.14 -16.18
CA LYS A 298 -9.34 22.21 -14.76
C LYS A 298 -9.73 23.55 -14.13
N PHE A 299 -9.94 24.57 -14.95
CA PHE A 299 -10.39 25.90 -14.56
C PHE A 299 -11.41 26.44 -15.56
N ASP A 300 -12.42 27.13 -15.06
CA ASP A 300 -13.18 28.06 -15.87
C ASP A 300 -12.40 29.38 -16.08
N ARG A 301 -12.78 30.14 -17.11
CA ARG A 301 -12.06 31.34 -17.51
C ARG A 301 -12.15 32.48 -16.49
N GLU A 302 -13.29 32.63 -15.82
CA GLU A 302 -13.49 33.72 -14.85
C GLU A 302 -12.64 33.47 -13.59
N SER A 303 -12.71 32.26 -13.04
CA SER A 303 -11.93 31.86 -11.88
C SER A 303 -10.44 31.95 -12.15
N LEU A 304 -9.98 31.53 -13.34
CA LEU A 304 -8.58 31.65 -13.69
C LEU A 304 -8.14 33.11 -13.79
N ASN A 305 -8.92 33.98 -14.44
CA ASN A 305 -8.58 35.39 -14.56
C ASN A 305 -8.38 36.05 -13.17
N LYS A 306 -9.22 35.71 -12.18
CA LYS A 306 -9.05 36.18 -10.80
C LYS A 306 -7.73 35.71 -10.18
N VAL A 307 -7.33 34.46 -10.42
CA VAL A 307 -6.04 33.93 -9.93
C VAL A 307 -4.87 34.63 -10.63
N ILE A 308 -4.98 34.89 -11.93
CA ILE A 308 -3.98 35.62 -12.72
C ILE A 308 -3.83 37.07 -12.22
N GLU A 309 -4.94 37.75 -11.94
CA GLU A 309 -4.92 39.10 -11.35
C GLU A 309 -4.20 39.10 -9.99
N GLN A 310 -4.49 38.11 -9.13
CA GLN A 310 -3.80 37.95 -7.83
C GLN A 310 -2.30 37.69 -7.99
N ALA A 311 -1.90 36.89 -8.97
CA ALA A 311 -0.48 36.64 -9.27
C ALA A 311 0.19 37.91 -9.81
N ASN A 312 -0.44 38.60 -10.77
CA ASN A 312 0.08 39.82 -11.40
C ASN A 312 0.19 40.99 -10.43
N ALA A 313 -0.62 41.04 -9.37
CA ALA A 313 -0.51 42.04 -8.31
C ALA A 313 0.82 41.94 -7.53
N LYS A 314 1.51 40.79 -7.58
CA LYS A 314 2.82 40.58 -6.94
C LYS A 314 4.01 40.82 -7.90
N ILE A 315 3.75 41.23 -9.15
CA ILE A 315 4.77 41.39 -10.19
C ILE A 315 4.85 42.86 -10.59
N ASP A 316 5.97 43.50 -10.26
CA ASP A 316 6.18 44.92 -10.54
C ASP A 316 6.41 45.20 -12.04
N LYS A 317 7.17 44.33 -12.70
CA LYS A 317 7.55 44.49 -14.12
C LYS A 317 6.40 44.11 -15.04
N GLN A 318 5.90 45.06 -15.81
CA GLN A 318 4.72 44.86 -16.66
C GLN A 318 4.94 43.74 -17.70
N GLU A 319 6.15 43.63 -18.25
CA GLU A 319 6.55 42.62 -19.23
C GLU A 319 6.66 41.20 -18.66
N LYS A 320 6.69 41.06 -17.32
CA LYS A 320 6.72 39.76 -16.62
C LYS A 320 5.33 39.31 -16.18
N LYS A 321 4.32 40.19 -16.24
CA LYS A 321 2.95 39.83 -15.87
C LYS A 321 2.41 38.76 -16.81
N LEU A 322 1.64 37.85 -16.24
CA LEU A 322 1.00 36.76 -16.94
C LEU A 322 -0.13 37.32 -17.82
N ASP A 323 0.00 37.11 -19.12
CA ASP A 323 -0.99 37.45 -20.14
C ASP A 323 -1.20 36.25 -21.07
N LEU A 324 -2.36 35.63 -20.97
CA LEU A 324 -2.69 34.41 -21.72
C LEU A 324 -2.80 34.61 -23.24
N ASN A 325 -2.95 35.85 -23.71
CA ASN A 325 -2.99 36.14 -25.14
C ASN A 325 -1.58 36.22 -25.74
N ASN A 326 -0.56 36.39 -24.90
CA ASN A 326 0.83 36.62 -25.29
C ASN A 326 1.77 35.56 -24.70
N VAL A 327 1.33 34.29 -24.70
CA VAL A 327 2.14 33.14 -24.27
C VAL A 327 2.75 32.45 -25.48
N LYS A 328 4.08 32.36 -25.52
CA LYS A 328 4.81 31.57 -26.52
C LYS A 328 4.81 30.10 -26.12
N GLU A 329 4.76 29.22 -27.11
CA GLU A 329 4.92 27.78 -26.88
C GLU A 329 6.32 27.46 -26.35
N LEU A 330 6.41 26.36 -25.61
CA LEU A 330 7.68 25.89 -25.07
C LEU A 330 8.47 25.18 -26.17
N ASP A 331 9.75 25.49 -26.27
CA ASP A 331 10.70 24.83 -27.17
C ASP A 331 11.30 23.60 -26.47
N GLU A 332 10.87 22.40 -26.84
CA GLU A 332 11.36 21.14 -26.26
C GLU A 332 12.85 20.90 -26.48
N THR A 333 13.49 21.62 -27.42
CA THR A 333 14.93 21.54 -27.67
C THR A 333 15.76 22.44 -26.76
N ALA A 334 15.12 23.33 -26.00
CA ALA A 334 15.80 24.28 -25.15
C ALA A 334 16.56 23.57 -24.01
N GLY A 335 17.86 23.79 -23.94
CA GLY A 335 18.73 23.19 -22.95
C GLY A 335 19.01 21.70 -23.22
N VAL A 336 18.73 21.19 -24.43
CA VAL A 336 18.93 19.79 -24.79
C VAL A 336 20.16 19.65 -25.69
N ASP A 337 21.05 18.71 -25.34
CA ASP A 337 22.13 18.30 -26.24
C ASP A 337 21.62 17.23 -27.20
N ALA A 338 21.42 17.57 -28.48
CA ALA A 338 20.84 16.68 -29.48
C ALA A 338 21.61 15.37 -29.67
N GLU A 339 22.94 15.37 -29.48
CA GLU A 339 23.74 14.14 -29.58
C GLU A 339 23.52 13.26 -28.36
N LYS A 340 23.56 13.85 -27.15
CA LYS A 340 23.26 13.12 -25.90
C LYS A 340 21.83 12.59 -25.88
N GLU A 341 20.86 13.35 -26.38
CA GLU A 341 19.46 12.94 -26.43
C GLU A 341 19.24 11.78 -27.41
N LYS A 342 19.93 11.80 -28.56
CA LYS A 342 19.92 10.67 -29.48
C LYS A 342 20.52 9.41 -28.83
N ILE A 343 21.67 9.54 -28.17
CA ILE A 343 22.31 8.44 -27.45
C ILE A 343 21.38 7.89 -26.35
N LYS A 344 20.77 8.77 -25.57
CA LYS A 344 19.78 8.43 -24.54
C LYS A 344 18.62 7.63 -25.13
N LYS A 345 18.04 8.09 -26.25
CA LYS A 345 16.94 7.39 -26.92
C LYS A 345 17.34 6.01 -27.46
N ASP A 346 18.51 5.91 -28.09
CA ASP A 346 19.04 4.64 -28.60
C ASP A 346 19.32 3.64 -27.46
N MET A 347 19.86 4.12 -26.32
CA MET A 347 20.07 3.33 -25.12
C MET A 347 18.75 2.85 -24.49
N LEU A 348 17.76 3.74 -24.36
CA LEU A 348 16.46 3.40 -23.77
C LEU A 348 15.74 2.34 -24.61
N GLN A 349 15.72 2.49 -25.94
CA GLN A 349 15.15 1.48 -26.85
C GLN A 349 15.84 0.12 -26.71
N LYS A 350 17.17 0.12 -26.53
CA LYS A 350 17.92 -1.13 -26.32
C LYS A 350 17.57 -1.79 -24.98
N LEU A 351 17.44 -0.99 -23.91
CA LEU A 351 17.04 -1.49 -22.58
C LEU A 351 15.63 -2.06 -22.59
N GLU A 352 14.67 -1.36 -23.22
CA GLU A 352 13.29 -1.84 -23.38
C GLU A 352 13.23 -3.15 -24.17
N ALA A 353 13.99 -3.26 -25.27
CA ALA A 353 14.07 -4.47 -26.07
C ALA A 353 14.67 -5.65 -25.28
N GLU A 354 15.68 -5.40 -24.42
CA GLU A 354 16.26 -6.42 -23.55
C GLU A 354 15.27 -6.87 -22.46
N LYS A 355 14.54 -5.91 -21.85
CA LYS A 355 13.51 -6.20 -20.84
C LYS A 355 12.39 -7.06 -21.43
N LEU A 356 11.86 -6.67 -22.58
CA LEU A 356 10.82 -7.43 -23.29
C LEU A 356 11.29 -8.85 -23.65
N LYS A 357 12.55 -9.00 -24.04
CA LYS A 357 13.14 -10.32 -24.32
C LYS A 357 13.20 -11.19 -23.06
N LYS A 358 13.61 -10.64 -21.91
CA LYS A 358 13.64 -11.35 -20.62
C LYS A 358 12.25 -11.76 -20.17
N GLU A 359 11.28 -10.84 -20.22
CA GLU A 359 9.88 -11.11 -19.87
C GLU A 359 9.28 -12.23 -20.75
N LEU A 360 9.57 -12.22 -22.05
CA LEU A 360 9.09 -13.26 -22.96
C LEU A 360 9.75 -14.62 -22.69
N GLU A 361 11.02 -14.65 -22.29
CA GLU A 361 11.71 -15.87 -21.89
C GLU A 361 11.17 -16.42 -20.56
N GLU A 362 10.89 -15.56 -19.58
CA GLU A 362 10.27 -15.92 -18.31
C GLU A 362 8.83 -16.43 -18.51
N ALA A 363 8.04 -15.77 -19.35
CA ALA A 363 6.69 -16.21 -19.69
C ALA A 363 6.71 -17.61 -20.33
N LYS A 364 7.68 -17.89 -21.21
CA LYS A 364 7.88 -19.24 -21.78
C LYS A 364 8.24 -20.27 -20.70
N LYS A 365 9.15 -19.93 -19.78
CA LYS A 365 9.50 -20.82 -18.65
C LYS A 365 8.31 -21.08 -17.74
N GLN A 366 7.51 -20.06 -17.44
CA GLN A 366 6.30 -20.20 -16.64
C GLN A 366 5.25 -21.08 -17.33
N GLU A 367 5.07 -20.95 -18.64
CA GLU A 367 4.16 -21.80 -19.40
C GLU A 367 4.64 -23.26 -19.41
N GLU A 368 5.94 -23.49 -19.59
CA GLU A 368 6.53 -24.84 -19.50
C GLU A 368 6.33 -25.44 -18.10
N LEU A 369 6.49 -24.65 -17.04
CA LEU A 369 6.24 -25.06 -15.66
C LEU A 369 4.76 -25.38 -15.42
N LYS A 370 3.82 -24.60 -15.98
CA LYS A 370 2.38 -24.90 -15.90
C LYS A 370 2.05 -26.22 -16.57
N ILE A 371 2.62 -26.50 -17.74
CA ILE A 371 2.44 -27.78 -18.44
C ILE A 371 2.99 -28.95 -17.60
N LYS A 372 4.19 -28.80 -17.02
CA LYS A 372 4.80 -29.80 -16.12
C LYS A 372 3.96 -30.03 -14.86
N LEU A 373 3.44 -28.95 -14.26
CA LEU A 373 2.57 -29.02 -13.10
C LEU A 373 1.25 -29.74 -13.42
N ALA A 374 0.62 -29.43 -14.56
CA ALA A 374 -0.60 -30.10 -14.99
C ALA A 374 -0.38 -31.61 -15.22
N ALA A 375 0.75 -31.99 -15.83
CA ALA A 375 1.13 -33.40 -15.99
C ALA A 375 1.35 -34.11 -14.65
N ALA A 376 2.02 -33.45 -13.69
CA ALA A 376 2.24 -34.00 -12.35
C ALA A 376 0.93 -34.18 -11.57
N LEU A 377 0.00 -33.21 -11.64
CA LEU A 377 -1.32 -33.31 -11.03
C LEU A 377 -2.13 -34.48 -11.60
N LYS A 378 -2.09 -34.69 -12.91
CA LYS A 378 -2.73 -35.84 -13.55
C LYS A 378 -2.15 -37.17 -13.06
N ALA A 379 -0.83 -37.28 -12.99
CA ALA A 379 -0.17 -38.49 -12.48
C ALA A 379 -0.52 -38.77 -11.01
N LEU A 380 -0.66 -37.72 -10.19
CA LEU A 380 -1.08 -37.84 -8.79
C LEU A 380 -2.53 -38.34 -8.68
N GLU A 381 -3.44 -37.83 -9.51
CA GLU A 381 -4.84 -38.29 -9.56
C GLU A 381 -4.92 -39.78 -9.93
N GLU A 382 -4.15 -40.21 -10.94
CA GLU A 382 -4.06 -41.62 -11.35
C GLU A 382 -3.50 -42.51 -10.23
N GLN A 383 -2.50 -42.04 -9.47
CA GLN A 383 -1.99 -42.78 -8.30
C GLN A 383 -3.03 -42.87 -7.19
N LYS A 384 -3.77 -41.79 -6.92
CA LYS A 384 -4.83 -41.77 -5.91
C LYS A 384 -5.94 -42.78 -6.23
N ILE A 385 -6.35 -42.88 -7.49
CA ILE A 385 -7.33 -43.88 -7.94
C ILE A 385 -6.81 -45.30 -7.65
N LYS A 386 -5.57 -45.60 -8.04
CA LYS A 386 -4.95 -46.92 -7.79
C LYS A 386 -4.87 -47.26 -6.29
N VAL A 387 -4.53 -46.28 -5.45
CA VAL A 387 -4.48 -46.46 -3.99
C VAL A 387 -5.87 -46.72 -3.42
N LEU A 388 -6.91 -46.00 -3.89
CA LEU A 388 -8.29 -46.22 -3.46
C LEU A 388 -8.81 -47.60 -3.88
N GLU A 389 -8.51 -48.04 -5.10
CA GLU A 389 -8.85 -49.38 -5.57
C GLU A 389 -8.15 -50.47 -4.76
N ALA A 390 -6.84 -50.31 -4.49
CA ALA A 390 -6.10 -51.23 -3.65
C ALA A 390 -6.63 -51.26 -2.20
N ALA A 391 -6.97 -50.12 -1.62
CA ALA A 391 -7.57 -50.03 -0.29
C ALA A 391 -8.92 -50.75 -0.23
N LYS A 392 -9.77 -50.61 -1.26
CA LYS A 392 -11.06 -51.31 -1.34
C LYS A 392 -10.87 -52.83 -1.39
N VAL A 393 -9.90 -53.32 -2.17
CA VAL A 393 -9.56 -54.75 -2.23
C VAL A 393 -9.09 -55.29 -0.88
N VAL A 394 -8.26 -54.53 -0.17
CA VAL A 394 -7.80 -54.89 1.18
C VAL A 394 -8.96 -54.90 2.18
N GLU A 395 -9.85 -53.92 2.12
CA GLU A 395 -11.05 -53.84 2.97
C GLU A 395 -12.01 -55.02 2.73
N GLU A 396 -12.28 -55.36 1.46
CA GLU A 396 -13.13 -56.50 1.09
C GLU A 396 -12.53 -57.82 1.58
N LYS A 397 -11.21 -58.00 1.46
CA LYS A 397 -10.50 -59.17 1.98
C LYS A 397 -10.58 -59.25 3.52
N ALA A 398 -10.36 -58.13 4.21
CA ALA A 398 -10.46 -58.07 5.67
C ALA A 398 -11.90 -58.36 6.16
N LYS A 399 -12.93 -57.87 5.46
CA LYS A 399 -14.33 -58.22 5.73
C LYS A 399 -14.60 -59.70 5.52
N ALA A 400 -14.13 -60.29 4.42
CA ALA A 400 -14.29 -61.72 4.16
C ALA A 400 -13.60 -62.60 5.21
N GLU A 401 -12.39 -62.22 5.66
CA GLU A 401 -11.67 -62.93 6.72
C GLU A 401 -12.35 -62.77 8.09
N ALA A 402 -12.88 -61.59 8.41
CA ALA A 402 -13.66 -61.34 9.62
C ALA A 402 -14.98 -62.14 9.61
N GLU A 403 -15.69 -62.20 8.48
CA GLU A 403 -16.88 -63.02 8.28
C GLU A 403 -16.58 -64.52 8.44
N ALA A 404 -15.46 -64.99 7.88
CA ALA A 404 -15.03 -66.39 8.02
C ALA A 404 -14.75 -66.77 9.48
N LYS A 405 -14.01 -65.92 10.21
CA LYS A 405 -13.74 -66.10 11.65
C LYS A 405 -15.02 -66.04 12.50
N LEU A 406 -15.96 -65.17 12.14
CA LEU A 406 -17.26 -65.08 12.81
C LEU A 406 -18.07 -66.37 12.61
N LYS A 407 -18.09 -66.92 11.39
CA LYS A 407 -18.74 -68.21 11.10
C LYS A 407 -18.11 -69.39 11.85
N GLU A 408 -16.80 -69.39 12.10
CA GLU A 408 -16.14 -70.43 12.90
C GLU A 408 -16.60 -70.44 14.37
N SER A 409 -17.04 -69.29 14.89
CA SER A 409 -17.53 -69.15 16.28
C SER A 409 -18.99 -69.57 16.50
N TYR A 410 -19.72 -69.97 15.45
CA TYR A 410 -21.16 -70.28 15.48
C TYR A 410 -21.44 -71.78 15.60
N THR A 411 -22.54 -72.14 16.28
CA THR A 411 -23.07 -73.50 16.28
C THR A 411 -23.74 -73.85 14.93
N ASP A 412 -23.92 -75.14 14.62
CA ASP A 412 -24.44 -75.58 13.31
C ASP A 412 -25.83 -75.03 12.96
N LYS A 413 -26.62 -74.65 13.97
CA LYS A 413 -27.93 -74.01 13.80
C LYS A 413 -27.83 -72.52 13.42
N GLU A 414 -26.81 -71.82 13.90
CA GLU A 414 -26.59 -70.38 13.67
C GLU A 414 -25.90 -70.10 12.33
N LYS A 415 -25.07 -71.04 11.84
CA LYS A 415 -24.47 -70.97 10.49
C LYS A 415 -25.53 -70.97 9.38
N LYS A 416 -26.64 -71.69 9.59
CA LYS A 416 -27.75 -71.79 8.63
C LYS A 416 -28.57 -70.49 8.53
N ASP A 417 -28.87 -69.85 9.66
CA ASP A 417 -29.58 -68.55 9.70
C ASP A 417 -28.75 -67.39 9.10
N PHE A 418 -27.40 -67.45 9.17
CA PHE A 418 -26.52 -66.45 8.55
C PHE A 418 -26.51 -66.54 7.02
N ASP A 419 -26.51 -67.75 6.47
CA ASP A 419 -26.56 -67.97 5.02
C ASP A 419 -27.95 -67.68 4.43
N ASP A 420 -29.02 -67.94 5.19
CA ASP A 420 -30.40 -67.63 4.78
C ASP A 420 -30.70 -66.11 4.72
N LYS A 421 -30.06 -65.29 5.58
CA LYS A 421 -30.16 -63.81 5.51
C LYS A 421 -29.39 -63.17 4.37
N LYS A 422 -28.35 -63.85 3.84
CA LYS A 422 -27.53 -63.34 2.71
C LYS A 422 -28.20 -63.58 1.35
N ASN A 423 -29.12 -64.55 1.25
CA ASN A 423 -29.77 -64.98 -0.01
C ASN A 423 -31.30 -64.77 -0.08
N GLY A 424 -31.94 -64.10 0.88
CA GLY A 424 -33.41 -63.98 0.95
C GLY A 424 -34.02 -62.78 0.21
N THR A 425 -34.87 -63.07 -0.79
CA THR A 425 -35.78 -62.18 -1.52
C THR A 425 -36.83 -61.50 -0.63
N ASN A 426 -37.01 -60.18 -0.79
CA ASN A 426 -38.10 -59.40 -0.19
C ASN A 426 -39.39 -59.46 -1.02
N THR A 427 -40.52 -59.94 -0.46
CA THR A 427 -41.88 -59.37 -0.64
C THR A 427 -42.91 -60.05 0.30
N PRO A 428 -44.10 -59.45 0.58
CA PRO A 428 -44.56 -59.15 1.94
C PRO A 428 -45.86 -59.89 2.35
N ALA A 429 -46.30 -59.70 3.60
CA ALA A 429 -47.57 -60.24 4.11
C ALA A 429 -48.48 -59.14 4.72
N PRO A 430 -49.82 -59.36 4.78
CA PRO A 430 -50.84 -58.34 4.52
C PRO A 430 -51.54 -57.73 5.75
N ALA A 431 -52.42 -56.77 5.46
CA ALA A 431 -53.05 -55.76 6.32
C ALA A 431 -54.21 -56.21 7.25
N SER A 432 -54.50 -55.35 8.23
CA SER A 432 -55.82 -55.08 8.84
C SER A 432 -55.78 -53.68 9.46
N GLU A 433 -56.23 -52.65 8.75
CA GLU A 433 -57.56 -52.01 8.85
C GLU A 433 -57.84 -51.21 10.14
N GLY A 434 -57.87 -49.89 9.96
CA GLY A 434 -58.42 -48.88 10.85
C GLY A 434 -58.62 -47.59 10.04
N ASN A 435 -59.82 -47.43 9.47
CA ASN A 435 -60.21 -46.37 8.52
C ASN A 435 -60.68 -45.09 9.24
N SER A 436 -60.33 -43.92 8.68
CA SER A 436 -61.24 -42.82 8.30
C SER A 436 -60.66 -41.42 8.53
N GLY A 437 -60.47 -40.67 7.44
CA GLY A 437 -60.44 -39.20 7.45
C GLY A 437 -59.47 -38.54 6.45
N ASN A 438 -59.88 -38.40 5.19
CA ASN A 438 -59.39 -37.36 4.27
C ASN A 438 -60.41 -36.19 4.32
N PRO A 439 -60.15 -34.92 3.93
CA PRO A 439 -59.10 -34.46 3.02
C PRO A 439 -58.42 -33.10 3.34
N GLY A 440 -57.27 -32.83 2.72
CA GLY A 440 -56.75 -31.47 2.59
C GLY A 440 -55.26 -31.43 2.26
N GLY A 441 -54.93 -31.13 1.00
CA GLY A 441 -53.55 -31.09 0.53
C GLY A 441 -52.71 -29.98 1.14
N THR A 442 -51.41 -30.22 1.20
CA THR A 442 -50.39 -29.16 1.32
C THR A 442 -49.08 -29.64 0.70
N ASP A 443 -48.60 -28.79 -0.22
CA ASP A 443 -47.23 -28.44 -0.53
C ASP A 443 -46.11 -29.49 -0.45
N SER A 444 -45.51 -29.70 -1.61
CA SER A 444 -44.16 -30.26 -1.73
C SER A 444 -43.16 -29.29 -1.11
N GLY A 445 -42.81 -29.52 0.15
CA GLY A 445 -41.78 -28.74 0.84
C GLY A 445 -40.45 -28.83 0.11
N THR A 446 -40.03 -27.74 -0.52
CA THR A 446 -38.64 -27.53 -0.97
C THR A 446 -37.67 -27.77 0.19
N PRO A 447 -36.57 -28.53 0.00
CA PRO A 447 -35.55 -28.71 1.03
C PRO A 447 -35.00 -27.35 1.47
N VAL A 448 -35.05 -27.06 2.78
CA VAL A 448 -34.46 -25.85 3.35
C VAL A 448 -32.95 -26.09 3.47
N PHE A 449 -32.17 -25.52 2.55
CA PHE A 449 -30.71 -25.54 2.59
C PHE A 449 -30.20 -24.43 3.53
N ASN A 450 -29.88 -24.79 4.77
CA ASN A 450 -29.29 -23.83 5.73
C ASN A 450 -27.80 -23.64 5.41
N PRO A 451 -27.33 -22.38 5.19
CA PRO A 451 -25.91 -22.08 5.00
C PRO A 451 -25.08 -22.56 6.20
N SER A 452 -23.93 -23.17 5.93
CA SER A 452 -23.07 -23.71 6.99
C SER A 452 -21.59 -23.53 6.69
N VAL A 453 -20.80 -23.36 7.75
CA VAL A 453 -19.34 -23.24 7.71
C VAL A 453 -18.72 -24.34 8.55
N SER A 454 -17.67 -24.99 8.03
CA SER A 454 -16.97 -26.07 8.74
C SER A 454 -15.47 -25.97 8.57
N LEU A 455 -14.74 -26.29 9.65
CA LEU A 455 -13.29 -26.36 9.67
C LEU A 455 -12.79 -27.80 9.52
N LYS A 456 -11.65 -27.98 8.86
CA LYS A 456 -10.94 -29.27 8.82
C LYS A 456 -9.43 -29.04 8.88
N ALA A 457 -8.77 -29.60 9.89
CA ALA A 457 -7.32 -29.59 10.02
C ALA A 457 -6.73 -30.89 9.47
N THR A 458 -5.63 -30.81 8.71
CA THR A 458 -4.92 -31.97 8.17
C THR A 458 -3.41 -31.79 8.32
N ALA A 459 -2.70 -32.74 8.91
CA ALA A 459 -1.25 -32.67 9.05
C ALA A 459 -0.57 -32.61 7.68
N ILE A 460 0.51 -31.82 7.55
CA ILE A 460 1.31 -31.76 6.33
C ILE A 460 2.28 -32.94 6.34
N PRO A 461 2.22 -33.87 5.37
CA PRO A 461 3.13 -35.00 5.32
C PRO A 461 4.60 -34.55 5.32
N GLY A 462 5.41 -35.13 6.21
CA GLY A 462 6.83 -34.79 6.35
C GLY A 462 7.12 -33.52 7.17
N SER A 463 6.11 -32.86 7.73
CA SER A 463 6.29 -31.75 8.67
C SER A 463 6.02 -32.20 10.10
N LEU A 464 6.94 -31.91 11.02
CA LEU A 464 6.79 -32.24 12.45
C LEU A 464 5.76 -31.35 13.15
N SER A 465 5.59 -30.11 12.69
CA SER A 465 4.73 -29.10 13.31
C SER A 465 3.70 -28.48 12.35
N GLY A 466 3.78 -28.76 11.06
CA GLY A 466 2.95 -28.14 10.03
C GLY A 466 1.62 -28.85 9.79
N PHE A 467 0.55 -28.07 9.67
CA PHE A 467 -0.78 -28.57 9.30
C PHE A 467 -1.54 -27.55 8.45
N ASN A 468 -2.46 -28.04 7.63
CA ASN A 468 -3.35 -27.24 6.79
C ASN A 468 -4.72 -27.11 7.47
N LEU A 469 -5.24 -25.89 7.54
CA LEU A 469 -6.60 -25.61 7.98
C LEU A 469 -7.48 -25.25 6.78
N ASP A 470 -8.42 -26.14 6.44
CA ASP A 470 -9.43 -25.92 5.42
C ASP A 470 -10.68 -25.26 6.04
N ILE A 471 -11.12 -24.15 5.46
CA ILE A 471 -12.44 -23.55 5.74
C ILE A 471 -13.36 -23.93 4.58
N ASN A 472 -14.50 -24.56 4.89
CA ASN A 472 -15.48 -24.98 3.88
C ASN A 472 -16.82 -24.28 4.08
N LEU A 473 -17.46 -23.92 2.97
CA LEU A 473 -18.79 -23.31 2.91
C LEU A 473 -19.74 -24.28 2.21
N SER A 474 -20.97 -24.40 2.70
CA SER A 474 -22.02 -25.23 2.08
C SER A 474 -23.35 -24.49 2.11
N ASN A 475 -24.23 -24.80 1.15
CA ASN A 475 -25.64 -24.36 1.13
C ASN A 475 -25.85 -22.83 1.04
N PHE A 476 -24.90 -22.09 0.46
CA PHE A 476 -25.07 -20.66 0.15
C PHE A 476 -25.72 -20.51 -1.21
N VAL A 477 -27.05 -20.56 -1.23
CA VAL A 477 -27.86 -20.57 -2.46
C VAL A 477 -28.97 -19.54 -2.39
N GLY A 478 -29.43 -19.06 -3.55
CA GLY A 478 -30.60 -18.19 -3.66
C GLY A 478 -30.46 -16.90 -2.84
N ALA A 479 -31.26 -16.76 -1.78
CA ALA A 479 -31.22 -15.58 -0.91
C ALA A 479 -29.90 -15.41 -0.13
N ASN A 480 -29.12 -16.50 -0.02
CA ASN A 480 -27.90 -16.60 0.75
C ASN A 480 -26.66 -16.82 -0.14
N ASP A 481 -26.69 -16.40 -1.41
CA ASP A 481 -25.51 -16.43 -2.26
C ASP A 481 -24.43 -15.41 -1.79
N ILE A 482 -23.17 -15.66 -2.11
CA ILE A 482 -22.02 -15.03 -1.44
C ILE A 482 -21.37 -13.96 -2.31
N TYR A 483 -21.16 -12.77 -1.75
CA TYR A 483 -20.35 -11.71 -2.35
C TYR A 483 -18.97 -11.56 -1.70
N GLY A 484 -18.89 -11.78 -0.38
CA GLY A 484 -17.65 -11.67 0.38
C GLY A 484 -17.72 -12.40 1.71
N VAL A 485 -16.56 -12.77 2.23
CA VAL A 485 -16.40 -13.54 3.46
C VAL A 485 -15.23 -12.97 4.26
N GLU A 486 -15.44 -12.76 5.56
CA GLU A 486 -14.40 -12.45 6.55
C GLU A 486 -14.52 -13.46 7.69
N VAL A 487 -13.41 -14.13 8.03
CA VAL A 487 -13.33 -15.12 9.12
C VAL A 487 -12.21 -14.72 10.07
N HIS A 488 -12.55 -14.65 11.36
CA HIS A 488 -11.60 -14.46 12.45
C HIS A 488 -11.39 -15.80 13.15
N LEU A 489 -10.18 -16.35 13.04
CA LEU A 489 -9.79 -17.60 13.66
C LEU A 489 -9.04 -17.33 14.95
N LEU A 490 -9.42 -18.00 16.03
CA LEU A 490 -8.78 -17.92 17.34
C LEU A 490 -7.98 -19.19 17.60
N TYR A 491 -6.73 -19.02 18.04
CA TYR A 491 -5.85 -20.14 18.40
C TYR A 491 -4.83 -19.76 19.49
N GLY A 492 -4.24 -20.79 20.10
CA GLY A 492 -3.30 -20.65 21.21
C GLY A 492 -1.94 -20.07 20.80
N GLY A 493 -1.15 -19.63 21.78
CA GLY A 493 0.16 -19.02 21.55
C GLY A 493 1.18 -19.91 20.81
N ASN A 494 1.02 -21.22 20.92
CA ASN A 494 1.89 -22.23 20.31
C ASN A 494 1.53 -22.54 18.84
N THR A 495 0.39 -22.04 18.36
CA THR A 495 0.03 -22.07 16.94
C THR A 495 0.48 -20.75 16.30
N TYR A 496 0.97 -20.77 15.06
CA TYR A 496 1.29 -19.55 14.31
C TYR A 496 1.03 -19.73 12.83
N TYR A 497 0.54 -18.66 12.21
CA TYR A 497 0.55 -18.50 10.77
C TYR A 497 1.94 -18.06 10.33
N TYR A 498 2.52 -18.75 9.36
CA TYR A 498 3.79 -18.38 8.76
C TYR A 498 3.57 -18.11 7.27
N ASP A 499 3.68 -16.83 6.89
CA ASP A 499 3.56 -16.39 5.51
C ASP A 499 4.80 -16.80 4.71
N ASN A 500 4.82 -18.06 4.28
CA ASN A 500 5.92 -18.62 3.51
C ASN A 500 5.67 -18.41 2.01
N PRO A 501 6.53 -17.69 1.28
CA PRO A 501 6.38 -17.55 -0.18
C PRO A 501 6.41 -18.90 -0.93
N ASN A 502 6.96 -19.95 -0.33
CA ASN A 502 6.98 -21.31 -0.90
C ASN A 502 5.76 -22.17 -0.50
N SER A 503 4.95 -21.73 0.46
CA SER A 503 3.68 -22.36 0.86
C SER A 503 2.63 -21.28 1.15
N PRO A 504 2.16 -20.55 0.12
CA PRO A 504 1.14 -19.53 0.29
C PRO A 504 -0.21 -20.15 0.69
N ILE A 505 -1.13 -19.32 1.16
CA ILE A 505 -2.54 -19.73 1.28
C ILE A 505 -3.05 -20.30 -0.04
N ILE A 506 -3.75 -21.43 0.01
CA ILE A 506 -4.31 -22.05 -1.19
C ILE A 506 -5.76 -21.61 -1.29
N ASN A 507 -6.03 -20.69 -2.22
CA ASN A 507 -7.39 -20.25 -2.48
C ASN A 507 -8.25 -21.44 -2.94
N GLY A 508 -9.46 -21.53 -2.40
CA GLY A 508 -10.46 -22.47 -2.87
C GLY A 508 -11.09 -22.05 -4.19
N ILE A 509 -12.08 -22.82 -4.65
CA ILE A 509 -12.72 -22.60 -5.96
C ILE A 509 -13.90 -21.62 -5.91
N ILE A 510 -14.31 -21.19 -4.71
CA ILE A 510 -15.48 -20.32 -4.51
C ILE A 510 -15.21 -18.94 -5.11
N PHE A 511 -14.06 -18.34 -4.80
CA PHE A 511 -13.64 -17.02 -5.30
C PHE A 511 -12.56 -17.19 -6.34
N LYS A 512 -12.83 -16.75 -7.58
CA LYS A 512 -11.86 -16.87 -8.67
C LYS A 512 -10.82 -15.74 -8.60
N PRO A 513 -9.52 -16.01 -8.80
CA PRO A 513 -8.49 -14.97 -8.71
C PRO A 513 -8.68 -13.80 -9.70
N GLU A 514 -9.35 -14.05 -10.83
CA GLU A 514 -9.60 -13.06 -11.88
C GLU A 514 -10.52 -11.91 -11.45
N ASN A 515 -11.34 -12.11 -10.42
CA ASN A 515 -12.36 -11.14 -10.00
C ASN A 515 -12.60 -11.10 -8.48
N SER A 516 -11.62 -11.53 -7.69
CA SER A 516 -11.69 -11.49 -6.23
C SER A 516 -10.37 -11.07 -5.61
N ALA A 517 -10.45 -10.32 -4.51
CA ALA A 517 -9.29 -9.90 -3.74
C ALA A 517 -9.39 -10.51 -2.35
N ASN A 518 -8.29 -11.08 -1.87
CA ASN A 518 -8.17 -11.66 -0.54
C ASN A 518 -7.14 -10.88 0.30
N HIS A 519 -7.28 -10.97 1.62
CA HIS A 519 -6.37 -10.39 2.60
C HIS A 519 -6.28 -11.33 3.80
N ILE A 520 -5.07 -11.51 4.35
CA ILE A 520 -4.87 -12.28 5.57
C ILE A 520 -3.92 -11.54 6.50
N LYS A 521 -4.24 -11.50 7.81
CA LYS A 521 -3.39 -10.85 8.81
C LYS A 521 -3.56 -11.48 10.19
N GLU A 522 -2.44 -11.76 10.85
CA GLU A 522 -2.41 -12.25 12.24
C GLU A 522 -2.26 -11.08 13.23
N TYR A 523 -3.00 -11.14 14.33
CA TYR A 523 -2.94 -10.23 15.46
C TYR A 523 -2.60 -11.01 16.74
N GLN A 524 -1.76 -10.41 17.57
CA GLN A 524 -1.34 -10.97 18.86
C GLN A 524 -2.10 -10.28 19.99
N SER A 525 -2.63 -11.06 20.94
CA SER A 525 -3.26 -10.54 22.16
C SER A 525 -2.72 -11.24 23.41
N SER A 526 -3.09 -10.78 24.60
CA SER A 526 -2.68 -11.38 25.87
C SER A 526 -3.30 -12.76 26.14
N THR A 527 -4.35 -13.14 25.42
CA THR A 527 -5.12 -14.38 25.64
C THR A 527 -4.97 -15.41 24.52
N GLY A 528 -4.24 -15.09 23.45
CA GLY A 528 -4.07 -15.93 22.28
C GLY A 528 -3.84 -15.11 21.01
N LYS A 529 -3.99 -15.77 19.87
CA LYS A 529 -3.79 -15.18 18.54
C LYS A 529 -5.08 -15.17 17.76
N GLU A 530 -5.22 -14.16 16.91
CA GLU A 530 -6.34 -13.99 16.01
C GLU A 530 -5.85 -13.84 14.58
N LEU A 531 -6.32 -14.70 13.67
CA LEU A 531 -6.04 -14.62 12.24
C LEU A 531 -7.29 -14.18 11.51
N VAL A 532 -7.20 -13.06 10.82
CA VAL A 532 -8.28 -12.53 10.00
C VAL A 532 -8.00 -12.89 8.55
N TYR A 533 -8.90 -13.67 7.94
CA TYR A 533 -8.92 -13.92 6.50
C TYR A 533 -10.16 -13.28 5.90
N ALA A 534 -9.99 -12.42 4.90
CA ALA A 534 -11.07 -11.77 4.17
C ALA A 534 -10.93 -12.01 2.67
N VAL A 535 -12.04 -12.21 1.97
CA VAL A 535 -12.09 -12.31 0.51
C VAL A 535 -13.39 -11.70 -0.02
N THR A 536 -13.32 -10.95 -1.12
CA THR A 536 -14.48 -10.28 -1.72
C THR A 536 -14.38 -10.25 -3.24
N ASN A 537 -15.53 -10.33 -3.92
CA ASN A 537 -15.61 -10.12 -5.35
C ASN A 537 -15.42 -8.63 -5.71
N PHE A 538 -14.69 -8.35 -6.80
CA PHE A 538 -14.52 -7.02 -7.38
C PHE A 538 -14.79 -7.04 -8.89
N GLY A 539 -15.11 -5.88 -9.47
CA GLY A 539 -15.40 -5.75 -10.91
C GLY A 539 -16.89 -5.68 -11.24
N SER A 540 -17.24 -5.00 -12.34
CA SER A 540 -18.61 -4.72 -12.77
C SER A 540 -19.39 -5.96 -13.25
N THR A 541 -18.69 -7.05 -13.58
CA THR A 541 -19.27 -8.34 -14.01
C THR A 541 -19.40 -9.37 -12.89
N SER A 542 -18.98 -9.04 -11.67
CA SER A 542 -18.86 -9.99 -10.55
C SER A 542 -20.13 -9.98 -9.70
N GLY A 543 -20.97 -11.01 -9.91
CA GLY A 543 -22.18 -11.26 -9.12
C GLY A 543 -21.92 -12.03 -7.82
N ASN A 544 -22.99 -12.37 -7.12
CA ASN A 544 -22.92 -13.29 -5.98
C ASN A 544 -22.65 -14.73 -6.45
N ILE A 545 -21.98 -15.51 -5.62
CA ILE A 545 -21.53 -16.88 -5.88
C ILE A 545 -22.46 -17.87 -5.16
N THR A 546 -22.91 -18.89 -5.89
CA THR A 546 -23.72 -19.97 -5.33
C THR A 546 -22.83 -21.16 -4.93
N VAL A 547 -23.01 -21.67 -3.71
CA VAL A 547 -22.31 -22.84 -3.18
C VAL A 547 -23.35 -23.87 -2.72
N THR A 548 -23.56 -24.93 -3.50
CA THR A 548 -24.63 -25.91 -3.27
C THR A 548 -24.26 -27.05 -2.35
N SER A 549 -22.96 -27.35 -2.21
CA SER A 549 -22.41 -28.41 -1.37
C SER A 549 -21.12 -27.93 -0.72
N ALA A 550 -20.53 -28.73 0.17
CA ALA A 550 -19.26 -28.38 0.80
C ALA A 550 -18.17 -28.07 -0.24
N GLN A 551 -17.79 -26.80 -0.32
CA GLN A 551 -16.70 -26.31 -1.15
C GLN A 551 -15.69 -25.58 -0.27
N LYS A 552 -14.42 -25.74 -0.64
CA LYS A 552 -13.31 -25.09 0.04
C LYS A 552 -13.31 -23.60 -0.28
N LEU A 553 -13.27 -22.77 0.76
CA LEU A 553 -13.03 -21.34 0.69
C LEU A 553 -11.53 -21.04 0.58
N VAL A 554 -10.75 -21.58 1.52
CA VAL A 554 -9.30 -21.39 1.63
C VAL A 554 -8.68 -22.54 2.41
N THR A 555 -7.44 -22.88 2.07
CA THR A 555 -6.53 -23.64 2.95
C THR A 555 -5.47 -22.71 3.50
N ILE A 556 -5.39 -22.62 4.82
CA ILE A 556 -4.41 -21.80 5.54
C ILE A 556 -3.34 -22.75 6.14
N PRO A 557 -2.07 -22.63 5.73
CA PRO A 557 -0.98 -23.38 6.35
C PRO A 557 -0.66 -22.77 7.72
N LEU A 558 -0.63 -23.61 8.74
CA LEU A 558 -0.33 -23.25 10.13
C LEU A 558 0.77 -24.16 10.67
N GLN A 559 1.45 -23.68 11.71
CA GLN A 559 2.43 -24.48 12.45
C GLN A 559 2.11 -24.45 13.94
N GLY A 560 2.38 -25.55 14.63
CA GLY A 560 2.32 -25.64 16.08
C GLY A 560 2.80 -26.99 16.58
N THR A 561 3.18 -27.09 17.84
CA THR A 561 3.67 -28.33 18.49
C THR A 561 2.70 -28.81 19.56
N GLY A 562 2.39 -30.11 19.56
CA GLY A 562 1.40 -30.70 20.44
C GLY A 562 -0.03 -30.47 19.97
N GLU A 563 -0.99 -30.45 20.89
CA GLU A 563 -2.41 -30.26 20.56
C GLU A 563 -2.72 -28.79 20.20
N GLN A 564 -3.19 -28.57 18.97
CA GLN A 564 -3.63 -27.28 18.46
C GLN A 564 -5.15 -27.28 18.35
N THR A 565 -5.81 -26.29 18.96
CA THR A 565 -7.25 -26.07 18.80
C THR A 565 -7.49 -24.72 18.13
N ILE A 566 -8.29 -24.73 17.07
CA ILE A 566 -8.67 -23.56 16.29
C ILE A 566 -10.18 -23.42 16.31
N SER A 567 -10.68 -22.23 16.65
CA SER A 567 -12.11 -21.90 16.65
C SER A 567 -12.38 -20.64 15.83
N VAL A 568 -13.65 -20.43 15.44
CA VAL A 568 -14.07 -19.19 14.78
C VAL A 568 -14.58 -18.22 15.84
N GLY A 569 -13.88 -17.10 16.02
CA GLY A 569 -14.29 -16.03 16.95
C GLY A 569 -15.33 -15.10 16.36
N LYS A 570 -15.25 -14.85 15.06
CA LYS A 570 -16.20 -14.02 14.30
C LYS A 570 -16.23 -14.50 12.86
N ILE A 571 -17.39 -14.44 12.24
CA ILE A 571 -17.56 -14.65 10.81
C ILE A 571 -18.55 -13.62 10.27
N VAL A 572 -18.20 -13.01 9.14
CA VAL A 572 -19.07 -12.09 8.41
C VAL A 572 -19.14 -12.61 6.99
N ILE A 573 -20.33 -13.00 6.56
CA ILE A 573 -20.59 -13.38 5.18
C ILE A 573 -21.58 -12.39 4.64
N VAL A 574 -21.32 -11.87 3.45
CA VAL A 574 -22.16 -10.84 2.85
C VAL A 574 -22.63 -11.23 1.47
N ARG A 575 -23.82 -10.74 1.13
CA ARG A 575 -24.43 -10.77 -0.19
C ARG A 575 -24.49 -9.34 -0.75
N LYS A 576 -24.35 -9.18 -2.06
CA LYS A 576 -24.62 -7.91 -2.75
C LYS A 576 -26.04 -7.90 -3.33
N ASN A 577 -26.80 -6.86 -3.04
CA ASN A 577 -28.13 -6.60 -3.58
C ASN A 577 -28.18 -5.18 -4.16
N GLY A 578 -27.99 -5.08 -5.48
CA GLY A 578 -27.77 -3.80 -6.15
C GLY A 578 -26.50 -3.11 -5.64
N SER A 579 -26.63 -1.88 -5.15
CA SER A 579 -25.54 -1.10 -4.54
C SER A 579 -25.36 -1.36 -3.04
N THR A 580 -26.19 -2.21 -2.43
CA THR A 580 -26.16 -2.49 -0.99
C THR A 580 -25.54 -3.85 -0.70
N VAL A 581 -24.97 -3.98 0.50
CA VAL A 581 -24.38 -5.23 1.01
C VAL A 581 -25.19 -5.66 2.23
N GLN A 582 -25.60 -6.93 2.27
CA GLN A 582 -26.42 -7.51 3.33
C GLN A 582 -25.66 -8.66 4.01
N ASN A 583 -25.70 -8.72 5.34
CA ASN A 583 -25.09 -9.82 6.08
C ASN A 583 -25.94 -11.08 5.99
N ILE A 584 -25.27 -12.22 5.81
CA ILE A 584 -25.84 -13.56 5.94
C ILE A 584 -25.45 -14.06 7.33
N GLU A 585 -26.44 -14.26 8.20
CA GLU A 585 -26.20 -14.71 9.56
C GLU A 585 -25.80 -16.19 9.60
N ILE A 586 -24.64 -16.46 10.19
CA ILE A 586 -24.20 -17.81 10.55
C ILE A 586 -24.04 -17.86 12.06
N PRO A 587 -24.83 -18.66 12.78
CA PRO A 587 -24.67 -18.81 14.22
C PRO A 587 -23.27 -19.34 14.54
N LEU A 588 -22.45 -18.60 15.29
CA LEU A 588 -21.08 -19.04 15.64
C LEU A 588 -21.08 -20.39 16.36
N ALA A 589 -22.10 -20.66 17.18
CA ALA A 589 -22.28 -21.94 17.87
C ALA A 589 -22.48 -23.15 16.92
N SER A 590 -22.82 -22.90 15.65
CA SER A 590 -22.93 -23.96 14.63
C SER A 590 -21.58 -24.34 14.01
N ILE A 591 -20.53 -23.55 14.23
CA ILE A 591 -19.19 -23.79 13.71
C ILE A 591 -18.36 -24.46 14.78
N LEU A 592 -18.15 -25.77 14.64
CA LEU A 592 -17.37 -26.54 15.61
C LEU A 592 -15.88 -26.16 15.51
N PRO A 593 -15.18 -25.99 16.66
CA PRO A 593 -13.73 -25.93 16.69
C PRO A 593 -13.10 -27.19 16.09
N VAL A 594 -11.87 -27.05 15.60
CA VAL A 594 -11.09 -28.19 15.13
C VAL A 594 -9.83 -28.34 15.99
N THR A 595 -9.52 -29.59 16.34
CA THR A 595 -8.34 -29.95 17.12
C THR A 595 -7.47 -30.89 16.30
N ILE A 596 -6.15 -30.67 16.33
CA ILE A 596 -5.15 -31.53 15.68
C ILE A 596 -3.92 -31.65 16.57
N THR A 597 -3.32 -32.84 16.63
CA THR A 597 -2.07 -33.08 17.36
C THR A 597 -0.94 -33.24 16.36
N THR A 598 0.09 -32.40 16.48
CA THR A 598 1.35 -32.49 15.72
C THR A 598 2.43 -33.20 16.54
N GLU A 599 3.37 -33.89 15.89
CA GLU A 599 4.33 -34.76 16.58
C GLU A 599 5.27 -33.98 17.52
N VAL A 600 5.54 -34.57 18.69
CA VAL A 600 6.57 -34.13 19.63
C VAL A 600 7.68 -35.16 19.59
N THR A 601 8.85 -34.84 19.04
CA THR A 601 10.01 -35.73 19.19
C THR A 601 10.54 -35.57 20.62
N GLU A 602 10.27 -36.55 21.50
CA GLU A 602 11.13 -36.73 22.67
C GLU A 602 12.55 -37.05 22.16
N VAL A 603 13.48 -36.13 22.38
CA VAL A 603 14.90 -36.40 22.21
C VAL A 603 15.32 -37.33 23.35
N SER A 604 15.14 -38.63 23.16
CA SER A 604 15.77 -39.65 24.00
C SER A 604 17.13 -40.01 23.37
N GLY A 605 18.20 -39.51 23.98
CA GLY A 605 19.55 -40.04 23.83
C GLY A 605 20.56 -39.14 23.12
N ILE A 606 21.18 -38.22 23.88
CA ILE A 606 22.65 -38.09 24.00
C ILE A 606 22.97 -37.83 25.47
#